data_AF-A0A7M4E8N0-F1
#
_entry.id   AF-A0A7M4E8N0-F1
#
_cell.length_a   1.000
_cell.length_b   1.000
_cell.length_c   1.000
_cell.angle_alpha   90.00
_cell.angle_beta   90.00
_cell.angle_gamma   90.00
#
_symmetry.space_group_name_H-M   'P 1'
#
loop_
_entity.id
_entity.type
_entity.pdbx_description
1 polymer ?
#
loop_
_entity_poly.entity_id
_entity_poly.type
_entity_poly.pdbx_seq_one_letter_code
_entity_poly.pdbx_strand_id
1 'polypeptide(L)'
;MWTLVSEAHWLHSPMTLNFGVQRPHWRAAVLDNERLTAEEMDERRLQNVAYEYLCHLEEAKRWMEACLNEELPPTTELEEGLRNGVYLAKLGNFFSPKVVSLKKIYDREQARYKATGLHFRHTDNVIQWLNAMSEIGLPKIFYPETTDIYDRKNMPRCIYCIHALSLYLFKLGLAPQIQDLYGKVDFTEEEISNMRLELDKYGIQMPAFSKIGGILANELSVDEAALHAAVIAINEAVDHQVPADTLTAMKNPNAMLVNLSDLLAPTYQDTLYRAKQDKMENAKNRIASENSERERDVYEELLTQAEIQGNINKVNTHTALSKIDLALEQGDAVALYEALTSPSLGLRGVQRENCDWYLKQLLSDRQQKQESGLTGPLQKEDLQQGVDAANSAAQQYQRKLASVVRINAAVRSGDADKTVAELMHPEAQLPQVYPFAAALYQKELATLQQQSPSGNLTHPELSVAVEMLSSVALINRALDSGDMNTIWKQLSSPVTGLTNIEDENSQRYIDSLMKLKAQAHMEGNEFITWNDIQSCVDRMNIVVHEEHESKFFHFISAGHPWNLINAETRGVPDVDWPI
;
A
#
# COMPACT_ATOMS: atom_id res chain seq x y z
N MET A 1 39.39 24.67 -5.81
CA MET A 1 40.78 25.11 -5.52
C MET A 1 40.96 24.99 -4.01
N TRP A 2 41.68 24.06 -3.38
CA TRP A 2 42.71 23.06 -3.71
C TRP A 2 42.53 21.91 -2.68
N THR A 3 42.23 20.68 -3.10
CA THR A 3 43.13 19.50 -3.17
C THR A 3 43.87 19.12 -1.89
N LEU A 4 43.56 17.94 -1.35
CA LEU A 4 44.50 17.09 -0.63
C LEU A 4 44.49 15.70 -1.25
N VAL A 5 45.48 15.51 -2.12
CA VAL A 5 45.99 14.23 -2.61
C VAL A 5 47.06 13.77 -1.61
N SER A 6 47.11 12.48 -1.29
CA SER A 6 48.35 11.87 -0.81
C SER A 6 48.50 10.49 -1.42
N GLU A 7 49.40 10.44 -2.40
CA GLU A 7 50.07 9.23 -2.88
C GLU A 7 51.11 8.77 -1.85
N ALA A 8 51.25 7.46 -1.67
CA ALA A 8 52.52 6.87 -1.27
C ALA A 8 52.71 5.53 -2.00
N HIS A 9 53.62 5.54 -2.95
CA HIS A 9 54.10 4.41 -3.73
C HIS A 9 55.10 3.55 -2.92
N TRP A 10 54.84 2.23 -2.91
CA TRP A 10 55.75 1.10 -3.12
C TRP A 10 57.16 1.05 -2.49
N LEU A 11 57.37 0.00 -1.69
CA LEU A 11 58.62 -0.78 -1.65
C LEU A 11 58.30 -2.28 -1.80
N HIS A 12 59.07 -2.95 -2.67
CA HIS A 12 58.93 -4.33 -3.15
C HIS A 12 59.39 -5.40 -2.13
N SER A 13 58.53 -6.43 -1.94
CA SER A 13 58.70 -7.91 -2.00
C SER A 13 59.87 -8.64 -1.29
N PRO A 14 59.83 -9.99 -1.12
CA PRO A 14 58.70 -10.95 -1.13
C PRO A 14 58.76 -12.00 0.02
N MET A 15 57.62 -12.58 0.41
CA MET A 15 57.62 -13.98 0.84
C MET A 15 56.27 -14.64 0.55
N THR A 16 56.36 -15.60 -0.35
CA THR A 16 55.36 -16.52 -0.87
C THR A 16 54.70 -17.36 0.21
N LEU A 17 53.37 -17.49 0.18
CA LEU A 17 52.67 -18.76 0.39
C LEU A 17 51.35 -18.72 -0.37
N ASN A 18 51.35 -19.46 -1.47
CA ASN A 18 50.31 -19.53 -2.48
C ASN A 18 49.36 -20.69 -2.11
N PHE A 19 48.16 -20.41 -1.63
CA PHE A 19 47.05 -21.37 -1.66
C PHE A 19 46.10 -20.94 -2.78
N GLY A 20 46.48 -21.31 -4.00
CA GLY A 20 45.59 -21.21 -5.16
C GLY A 20 44.49 -22.25 -5.05
N VAL A 21 43.30 -21.82 -4.66
CA VAL A 21 42.07 -22.55 -5.04
C VAL A 21 41.86 -22.23 -6.51
N GLN A 22 42.19 -23.20 -7.37
CA GLN A 22 41.85 -23.15 -8.79
C GLN A 22 40.33 -23.05 -8.91
N ARG A 23 39.88 -21.88 -9.36
CA ARG A 23 38.50 -21.67 -9.82
C ARG A 23 38.37 -22.35 -11.17
N PRO A 24 37.45 -23.30 -11.35
CA PRO A 24 37.31 -23.91 -12.64
C PRO A 24 36.23 -23.12 -13.41
N HIS A 25 36.58 -22.71 -14.63
CA HIS A 25 35.92 -21.66 -15.43
C HIS A 25 35.07 -22.35 -16.50
N TRP A 26 33.74 -22.36 -16.34
CA TRP A 26 32.81 -23.14 -17.18
C TRP A 26 32.65 -22.60 -18.61
N ARG A 27 33.34 -21.50 -18.92
CA ARG A 27 33.27 -20.80 -20.21
C ARG A 27 34.29 -21.25 -21.26
N ALA A 28 35.15 -22.23 -20.99
CA ALA A 28 36.17 -22.66 -21.94
C ALA A 28 36.31 -24.19 -22.02
N ALA A 29 35.34 -24.86 -22.64
CA ALA A 29 35.50 -26.26 -23.07
C ALA A 29 34.65 -26.59 -24.31
N VAL A 30 34.53 -25.65 -25.25
CA VAL A 30 34.00 -25.95 -26.60
C VAL A 30 35.09 -26.55 -27.51
N LEU A 31 36.32 -26.71 -27.00
CA LEU A 31 37.45 -27.25 -27.75
C LEU A 31 38.31 -28.15 -26.85
N ASP A 32 37.79 -29.28 -26.39
CA ASP A 32 38.65 -30.42 -26.07
C ASP A 32 37.97 -31.71 -26.53
N ASN A 33 38.53 -32.26 -27.60
CA ASN A 33 38.07 -33.46 -28.29
C ASN A 33 38.65 -34.70 -27.59
N GLU A 34 38.49 -34.79 -26.27
CA GLU A 34 38.78 -36.01 -25.51
C GLU A 34 37.54 -36.89 -25.49
N ARG A 35 37.68 -38.15 -25.92
CA ARG A 35 36.59 -39.15 -25.90
C ARG A 35 36.24 -39.47 -24.45
N LEU A 36 35.27 -38.74 -23.91
CA LEU A 36 34.58 -39.06 -22.65
C LEU A 36 34.06 -40.49 -22.71
N THR A 37 34.22 -41.22 -21.62
CA THR A 37 33.65 -42.56 -21.49
C THR A 37 32.11 -42.50 -21.48
N ALA A 38 31.44 -43.62 -21.79
CA ALA A 38 29.98 -43.67 -21.80
C ALA A 38 29.37 -43.31 -20.42
N GLU A 39 30.08 -43.63 -19.33
CA GLU A 39 29.69 -43.31 -17.96
C GLU A 39 29.87 -41.81 -17.66
N GLU A 40 30.98 -41.19 -18.06
CA GLU A 40 31.22 -39.74 -17.88
C GLU A 40 30.28 -38.87 -18.73
N MET A 41 29.92 -39.35 -19.94
CA MET A 41 28.92 -38.71 -20.79
C MET A 41 27.52 -38.74 -20.15
N ASP A 42 27.15 -39.85 -19.51
CA ASP A 42 25.87 -39.97 -18.82
C ASP A 42 25.83 -39.13 -17.54
N GLU A 43 26.93 -39.11 -16.79
CA GLU A 43 27.05 -38.28 -15.59
C GLU A 43 26.97 -36.78 -15.89
N ARG A 44 27.67 -36.31 -16.94
CA ARG A 44 27.55 -34.92 -17.43
C ARG A 44 26.16 -34.60 -17.92
N ARG A 45 25.49 -35.54 -18.60
CA ARG A 45 24.11 -35.35 -19.05
C ARG A 45 23.16 -35.14 -17.87
N LEU A 46 23.25 -35.98 -16.83
CA LEU A 46 22.41 -35.87 -15.64
C LEU A 46 22.69 -34.59 -14.83
N GLN A 47 23.95 -34.16 -14.74
CA GLN A 47 24.30 -32.88 -14.14
C GLN A 47 23.68 -31.69 -14.89
N ASN A 48 23.72 -31.72 -16.23
CA ASN A 48 23.09 -30.68 -17.04
C ASN A 48 21.56 -30.64 -16.83
N VAL A 49 20.90 -31.79 -16.71
CA VAL A 49 19.46 -31.87 -16.42
C VAL A 49 19.13 -31.26 -15.05
N ALA A 50 19.93 -31.55 -14.02
CA ALA A 50 19.74 -30.98 -12.69
C ALA A 50 19.95 -29.47 -12.67
N TYR A 51 20.96 -28.96 -13.40
CA TYR A 51 21.20 -27.54 -13.58
C TYR A 51 20.04 -26.85 -14.32
N GLU A 52 19.58 -27.42 -15.43
CA GLU A 52 18.44 -26.91 -16.21
C GLU A 52 17.17 -26.82 -15.36
N TYR A 53 16.90 -27.84 -14.54
CA TYR A 53 15.76 -27.82 -13.64
C TYR A 53 15.87 -26.76 -12.53
N LEU A 54 17.06 -26.55 -11.97
CA LEU A 54 17.30 -25.47 -11.00
C LEU A 54 17.08 -24.08 -11.62
N CYS A 55 17.49 -23.88 -12.88
CA CYS A 55 17.14 -22.67 -13.62
C CYS A 55 15.62 -22.50 -13.74
N HIS A 56 14.88 -23.55 -14.11
CA HIS A 56 13.43 -23.49 -14.21
C HIS A 56 12.71 -23.23 -12.88
N LEU A 57 13.26 -23.71 -11.76
CA LEU A 57 12.77 -23.38 -10.42
C LEU A 57 12.99 -21.90 -10.10
N GLU A 58 14.17 -21.35 -10.40
CA GLU A 58 14.47 -19.93 -10.19
C GLU A 58 13.57 -19.03 -11.05
N GLU A 59 13.34 -19.40 -12.30
CA GLU A 59 12.44 -18.70 -13.22
C GLU A 59 11.01 -18.68 -12.68
N ALA A 60 10.50 -19.85 -12.24
CA ALA A 60 9.18 -19.97 -11.65
C ALA A 60 9.06 -19.15 -10.37
N LYS A 61 10.08 -19.17 -9.51
CA LYS A 61 10.15 -18.38 -8.29
C LYS A 61 10.00 -16.89 -8.60
N ARG A 62 10.89 -16.32 -9.41
CA ARG A 62 10.91 -14.87 -9.71
C ARG A 62 9.62 -14.43 -10.37
N TRP A 63 9.06 -15.26 -11.24
CA TRP A 63 7.78 -14.96 -11.88
C TRP A 63 6.62 -14.96 -10.88
N MET A 64 6.56 -15.92 -9.96
CA MET A 64 5.55 -15.94 -8.89
C MET A 64 5.70 -14.75 -7.94
N GLU A 65 6.94 -14.39 -7.55
CA GLU A 65 7.22 -13.19 -6.75
C GLU A 65 6.73 -11.91 -7.44
N ALA A 66 6.97 -11.78 -8.75
CA ALA A 66 6.49 -10.65 -9.54
C ALA A 66 4.95 -10.58 -9.63
N CYS A 67 4.26 -11.74 -9.67
CA CYS A 67 2.80 -11.79 -9.70
C CYS A 67 2.17 -11.52 -8.33
N LEU A 68 2.77 -12.02 -7.25
CA LEU A 68 2.20 -11.99 -5.91
C LEU A 68 2.66 -10.78 -5.08
N ASN A 69 3.76 -10.14 -5.47
CA ASN A 69 4.43 -9.07 -4.72
C ASN A 69 4.77 -9.49 -3.28
N GLU A 70 5.22 -10.75 -3.12
CA GLU A 70 5.70 -11.34 -1.87
C GLU A 70 6.92 -12.22 -2.14
N GLU A 71 7.84 -12.31 -1.18
CA GLU A 71 9.06 -13.13 -1.29
C GLU A 71 8.72 -14.62 -1.12
N LEU A 72 9.22 -15.46 -2.02
CA LEU A 72 9.08 -16.91 -1.98
C LEU A 72 10.33 -17.57 -1.36
N PRO A 73 10.22 -18.82 -0.88
CA PRO A 73 11.36 -19.57 -0.35
C PRO A 73 12.55 -19.62 -1.34
N PRO A 74 13.77 -19.87 -0.86
CA PRO A 74 14.93 -20.10 -1.72
C PRO A 74 14.66 -21.18 -2.77
N THR A 75 15.32 -21.10 -3.92
CA THR A 75 15.07 -21.99 -5.07
C THR A 75 15.27 -23.47 -4.75
N THR A 76 16.21 -23.78 -3.87
CA THR A 76 16.47 -25.12 -3.33
C THR A 76 15.34 -25.66 -2.43
N GLU A 77 14.55 -24.78 -1.83
CA GLU A 77 13.44 -25.11 -0.92
C GLU A 77 12.06 -24.84 -1.57
N LEU A 78 12.04 -24.33 -2.80
CA LEU A 78 10.82 -23.90 -3.48
C LEU A 78 9.82 -25.05 -3.62
N GLU A 79 10.29 -26.24 -3.98
CA GLU A 79 9.46 -27.43 -4.09
C GLU A 79 8.73 -27.73 -2.78
N GLU A 80 9.44 -27.69 -1.65
CA GLU A 80 8.86 -27.94 -0.33
C GLU A 80 7.90 -26.80 0.07
N GLY A 81 8.21 -25.56 -0.30
CA GLY A 81 7.38 -24.38 -0.08
C GLY A 81 6.03 -24.42 -0.80
N LEU A 82 5.96 -25.07 -1.97
CA LEU A 82 4.72 -25.16 -2.77
C LEU A 82 3.75 -26.25 -2.29
N ARG A 83 4.21 -27.23 -1.47
CA ARG A 83 3.41 -28.40 -1.07
C ARG A 83 2.13 -28.07 -0.33
N ASN A 84 2.13 -26.99 0.46
CA ASN A 84 0.96 -26.56 1.23
C ASN A 84 -0.10 -25.83 0.36
N GLY A 85 0.21 -25.58 -0.91
CA GLY A 85 -0.68 -24.95 -1.89
C GLY A 85 -1.00 -23.48 -1.62
N VAL A 86 -0.47 -22.84 -0.57
CA VAL A 86 -0.81 -21.46 -0.21
C VAL A 86 -0.40 -20.49 -1.32
N TYR A 87 0.85 -20.57 -1.78
CA TYR A 87 1.34 -19.76 -2.90
C TYR A 87 0.57 -20.03 -4.19
N LEU A 88 0.23 -21.29 -4.46
CA LEU A 88 -0.57 -21.67 -5.64
C LEU A 88 -1.98 -21.09 -5.57
N ALA A 89 -2.63 -21.12 -4.41
CA ALA A 89 -3.97 -20.53 -4.23
C ALA A 89 -3.92 -19.00 -4.33
N LYS A 90 -2.88 -18.35 -3.79
CA LYS A 90 -2.66 -16.91 -3.98
C LYS A 90 -2.47 -16.56 -5.47
N LEU A 91 -1.72 -17.40 -6.19
CA LEU A 91 -1.56 -17.26 -7.64
C LEU A 91 -2.89 -17.48 -8.38
N GLY A 92 -3.69 -18.45 -7.96
CA GLY A 92 -5.06 -18.65 -8.45
C GLY A 92 -5.95 -17.42 -8.25
N ASN A 93 -5.86 -16.75 -7.09
CA ASN A 93 -6.55 -15.49 -6.84
C ASN A 93 -6.01 -14.34 -7.70
N PHE A 94 -4.71 -14.32 -8.01
CA PHE A 94 -4.10 -13.27 -8.83
C PHE A 94 -4.75 -13.20 -10.23
N PHE A 95 -4.93 -14.33 -10.91
CA PHE A 95 -5.51 -14.35 -12.26
C PHE A 95 -7.01 -14.70 -12.31
N SER A 96 -7.57 -15.32 -11.26
CA SER A 96 -9.00 -15.65 -11.17
C SER A 96 -9.58 -15.40 -9.76
N PRO A 97 -9.70 -14.11 -9.34
CA PRO A 97 -10.22 -13.75 -8.02
C PRO A 97 -11.70 -14.08 -7.84
N LYS A 98 -12.43 -14.37 -8.92
CA LYS A 98 -13.83 -14.81 -8.88
C LYS A 98 -13.96 -16.23 -8.33
N VAL A 99 -12.98 -17.09 -8.62
CA VAL A 99 -12.97 -18.50 -8.22
C VAL A 99 -12.24 -18.69 -6.89
N VAL A 100 -11.09 -18.04 -6.73
CA VAL A 100 -10.26 -18.18 -5.53
C VAL A 100 -10.36 -16.91 -4.70
N SER A 101 -10.88 -17.05 -3.49
CA SER A 101 -10.96 -15.93 -2.53
C SER A 101 -9.84 -16.03 -1.52
N LEU A 102 -9.07 -14.95 -1.35
CA LEU A 102 -8.01 -14.88 -0.32
C LEU A 102 -8.48 -15.22 1.10
N LYS A 103 -9.76 -15.00 1.41
CA LYS A 103 -10.33 -15.32 2.74
C LYS A 103 -10.59 -16.82 2.93
N LYS A 104 -10.66 -17.60 1.85
CA LYS A 104 -10.90 -19.05 1.86
C LYS A 104 -9.62 -19.87 1.77
N ILE A 105 -8.45 -19.23 1.57
CA ILE A 105 -7.16 -19.90 1.60
C ILE A 105 -6.89 -20.38 3.03
N TYR A 106 -6.72 -21.68 3.19
CA TYR A 106 -6.39 -22.28 4.48
C TYR A 106 -4.92 -22.03 4.81
N ASP A 107 -4.65 -21.64 6.07
CA ASP A 107 -3.32 -21.30 6.56
C ASP A 107 -2.60 -20.26 5.68
N ARG A 108 -3.32 -19.21 5.29
CA ARG A 108 -2.83 -18.14 4.39
C ARG A 108 -1.46 -17.56 4.79
N GLU A 109 -1.21 -17.42 6.09
CA GLU A 109 0.05 -16.87 6.63
C GLU A 109 1.10 -17.97 6.91
N GLN A 110 0.81 -19.22 6.57
CA GLN A 110 1.67 -20.41 6.74
C GLN A 110 2.12 -20.65 8.20
N ALA A 111 1.42 -20.08 9.17
CA ALA A 111 1.79 -20.17 10.58
C ALA A 111 1.66 -21.61 11.09
N ARG A 112 0.63 -22.33 10.64
CA ARG A 112 0.45 -23.74 11.01
C ARG A 112 1.43 -24.64 10.28
N TYR A 113 1.71 -24.36 9.02
CA TYR A 113 2.72 -25.07 8.24
C TYR A 113 4.10 -24.99 8.90
N LYS A 114 4.52 -23.78 9.30
CA LYS A 114 5.79 -23.57 10.02
C LYS A 114 5.82 -24.26 11.40
N ALA A 115 4.69 -24.35 12.09
CA ALA A 115 4.62 -24.94 13.43
C ALA A 115 4.48 -26.47 13.44
N THR A 116 3.74 -27.05 12.50
CA THR A 116 3.30 -28.46 12.55
C THR A 116 3.46 -29.22 11.23
N GLY A 117 3.95 -28.57 10.18
CA GLY A 117 4.09 -29.16 8.85
C GLY A 117 2.78 -29.24 8.07
N LEU A 118 2.70 -30.16 7.10
CA LEU A 118 1.52 -30.33 6.25
C LEU A 118 0.31 -30.82 7.04
N HIS A 119 -0.83 -30.16 6.81
CA HIS A 119 -2.14 -30.58 7.26
C HIS A 119 -3.00 -30.93 6.05
N PHE A 120 -3.83 -31.98 6.13
CA PHE A 120 -4.66 -32.44 5.00
C PHE A 120 -5.47 -31.32 4.34
N ARG A 121 -5.96 -30.36 5.11
CA ARG A 121 -6.71 -29.20 4.62
C ARG A 121 -5.92 -28.28 3.66
N HIS A 122 -4.59 -28.36 3.62
CA HIS A 122 -3.77 -27.68 2.59
C HIS A 122 -4.07 -28.18 1.17
N THR A 123 -4.59 -29.40 1.00
CA THR A 123 -5.03 -29.91 -0.31
C THR A 123 -6.10 -29.03 -0.95
N ASP A 124 -6.96 -28.39 -0.14
CA ASP A 124 -7.97 -27.45 -0.63
C ASP A 124 -7.36 -26.25 -1.34
N ASN A 125 -6.20 -25.76 -0.88
CA ASN A 125 -5.49 -24.66 -1.53
C ASN A 125 -5.03 -25.06 -2.95
N VAL A 126 -4.51 -26.28 -3.10
CA VAL A 126 -4.11 -26.82 -4.41
C VAL A 126 -5.32 -26.96 -5.33
N ILE A 127 -6.44 -27.47 -4.81
CA ILE A 127 -7.70 -27.62 -5.57
C ILE A 127 -8.23 -26.25 -6.03
N GLN A 128 -8.17 -25.23 -5.17
CA GLN A 128 -8.55 -23.86 -5.54
C GLN A 128 -7.72 -23.34 -6.73
N TRP A 129 -6.41 -23.60 -6.75
CA TRP A 129 -5.55 -23.24 -7.88
C TRP A 129 -5.89 -24.02 -9.17
N LEU A 130 -6.13 -25.33 -9.08
CA LEU A 130 -6.56 -26.13 -10.24
C LEU A 130 -7.90 -25.63 -10.82
N ASN A 131 -8.86 -25.28 -9.95
CA ASN A 131 -10.13 -24.69 -10.36
C ASN A 131 -9.94 -23.32 -11.03
N ALA A 132 -9.02 -22.50 -10.52
CA ALA A 132 -8.67 -21.23 -11.15
C ALA A 132 -8.14 -21.44 -12.57
N MET A 133 -7.22 -22.39 -12.77
CA MET A 133 -6.68 -22.71 -14.10
C MET A 133 -7.76 -23.22 -15.06
N SER A 134 -8.73 -23.99 -14.55
CA SER A 134 -9.86 -24.47 -15.34
C SER A 134 -10.78 -23.34 -15.78
N GLU A 135 -10.97 -22.31 -14.95
CA GLU A 135 -11.80 -21.15 -15.26
C GLU A 135 -11.21 -20.30 -16.40
N ILE A 136 -9.89 -20.13 -16.41
CA ILE A 136 -9.22 -19.38 -17.49
C ILE A 136 -9.01 -20.21 -18.76
N GLY A 137 -9.37 -21.50 -18.74
CA GLY A 137 -9.31 -22.38 -19.91
C GLY A 137 -7.93 -22.98 -20.22
N LEU A 138 -7.01 -23.05 -19.24
CA LEU A 138 -5.72 -23.72 -19.46
C LEU A 138 -5.98 -25.22 -19.77
N PRO A 139 -5.39 -25.82 -20.83
CA PRO A 139 -5.61 -27.23 -21.16
C PRO A 139 -5.19 -28.20 -20.05
N LYS A 140 -6.04 -29.20 -19.77
CA LYS A 140 -5.83 -30.16 -18.67
C LYS A 140 -4.57 -31.02 -18.81
N ILE A 141 -3.97 -31.10 -20.00
CA ILE A 141 -2.70 -31.81 -20.23
C ILE A 141 -1.57 -31.26 -19.35
N PHE A 142 -1.60 -29.97 -19.02
CA PHE A 142 -0.59 -29.33 -18.18
C PHE A 142 -0.81 -29.58 -16.68
N TYR A 143 -1.99 -30.06 -16.26
CA TYR A 143 -2.37 -30.02 -14.85
C TYR A 143 -1.64 -31.12 -14.08
N PRO A 144 -1.06 -30.80 -12.90
CA PRO A 144 -0.62 -31.81 -11.96
C PRO A 144 -1.82 -32.37 -11.18
N GLU A 145 -1.65 -33.54 -10.59
CA GLU A 145 -2.59 -34.08 -9.60
C GLU A 145 -2.31 -33.47 -8.22
N THR A 146 -3.30 -33.43 -7.33
CA THR A 146 -3.10 -32.92 -5.96
C THR A 146 -2.03 -33.71 -5.21
N THR A 147 -1.89 -35.01 -5.47
CA THR A 147 -0.85 -35.86 -4.89
C THR A 147 0.54 -35.59 -5.46
N ASP A 148 0.65 -35.05 -6.69
CA ASP A 148 1.94 -34.67 -7.27
C ASP A 148 2.61 -33.58 -6.44
N ILE A 149 1.80 -32.66 -5.90
CA ILE A 149 2.22 -31.51 -5.09
C ILE A 149 2.24 -31.85 -3.60
N TYR A 150 1.11 -32.25 -3.03
CA TYR A 150 0.96 -32.43 -1.58
C TYR A 150 1.87 -33.54 -1.03
N ASP A 151 1.91 -34.69 -1.70
CA ASP A 151 2.77 -35.81 -1.32
C ASP A 151 4.18 -35.71 -1.93
N ARG A 152 4.49 -34.65 -2.68
CA ARG A 152 5.74 -34.46 -3.43
C ARG A 152 6.08 -35.65 -4.35
N LYS A 153 5.07 -36.24 -4.99
CA LYS A 153 5.26 -37.37 -5.92
C LYS A 153 5.84 -36.95 -7.27
N ASN A 154 5.49 -35.75 -7.75
CA ASN A 154 5.94 -35.25 -9.03
C ASN A 154 5.91 -33.71 -9.06
N MET A 155 6.78 -33.10 -8.24
CA MET A 155 6.91 -31.64 -8.22
C MET A 155 7.38 -31.04 -9.56
N PRO A 156 8.24 -31.70 -10.37
CA PRO A 156 8.58 -31.20 -11.71
C PRO A 156 7.37 -30.96 -12.61
N ARG A 157 6.30 -31.77 -12.48
CA ARG A 157 5.03 -31.53 -13.20
C ARG A 157 4.32 -30.26 -12.74
N CYS A 158 4.39 -29.92 -11.45
CA CYS A 158 3.88 -28.66 -10.94
C CYS A 158 4.66 -27.47 -11.51
N ILE A 159 5.98 -27.54 -11.53
CA ILE A 159 6.83 -26.49 -12.12
C ILE A 159 6.56 -26.34 -13.61
N TYR A 160 6.46 -27.45 -14.35
CA TYR A 160 6.04 -27.46 -15.75
C TYR A 160 4.68 -26.78 -15.98
N CYS A 161 3.71 -27.05 -15.11
CA CYS A 161 2.40 -26.40 -15.15
C CYS A 161 2.50 -24.89 -14.90
N ILE A 162 3.38 -24.44 -13.99
CA ILE A 162 3.61 -23.02 -13.71
C ILE A 162 4.20 -22.32 -14.95
N HIS A 163 5.15 -22.95 -15.63
CA HIS A 163 5.72 -22.43 -16.89
C HIS A 163 4.67 -22.32 -18.00
N ALA A 164 3.84 -23.35 -18.17
CA ALA A 164 2.73 -23.32 -19.13
C ALA A 164 1.68 -22.25 -18.78
N LEU A 165 1.33 -22.13 -17.50
CA LEU A 165 0.42 -21.12 -16.98
C LEU A 165 0.99 -19.71 -17.20
N SER A 166 2.28 -19.50 -16.94
CA SER A 166 2.94 -18.21 -17.16
C SER A 166 2.85 -17.77 -18.61
N LEU A 167 3.20 -18.67 -19.54
CA LEU A 167 3.09 -18.39 -20.97
C LEU A 167 1.64 -18.10 -21.39
N TYR A 168 0.68 -18.85 -20.86
CA TYR A 168 -0.75 -18.66 -21.14
C TYR A 168 -1.27 -17.31 -20.62
N LEU A 169 -0.97 -16.97 -19.37
CA LEU A 169 -1.36 -15.69 -18.77
C LEU A 169 -0.68 -14.50 -19.45
N PHE A 170 0.56 -14.66 -19.89
CA PHE A 170 1.25 -13.65 -20.69
C PHE A 170 0.56 -13.43 -22.04
N LYS A 171 0.18 -14.50 -22.75
CA LYS A 171 -0.61 -14.41 -24.00
C LYS A 171 -1.96 -13.71 -23.79
N LEU A 172 -2.60 -13.91 -22.63
CA LEU A 172 -3.83 -13.22 -22.24
C LEU A 172 -3.61 -11.79 -21.70
N GLY A 173 -2.36 -11.35 -21.55
CA GLY A 173 -2.02 -10.04 -20.99
C GLY A 173 -2.32 -9.87 -19.49
N LEU A 174 -2.48 -10.98 -18.75
CA LEU A 174 -2.82 -10.99 -17.32
C LEU A 174 -1.58 -11.04 -16.41
N ALA A 175 -0.43 -11.49 -16.92
CA ALA A 175 0.80 -11.65 -16.15
C ALA A 175 2.04 -11.20 -16.96
N PRO A 176 3.15 -10.81 -16.30
CA PRO A 176 4.42 -10.57 -16.98
C PRO A 176 4.98 -11.86 -17.59
N GLN A 177 5.89 -11.72 -18.57
CA GLN A 177 6.59 -12.86 -19.17
C GLN A 177 7.59 -13.45 -18.18
N ILE A 178 7.65 -14.78 -18.07
CA ILE A 178 8.71 -15.49 -17.35
C ILE A 178 10.07 -15.27 -18.04
N GLN A 179 11.12 -15.08 -17.24
CA GLN A 179 12.47 -14.87 -17.74
C GLN A 179 13.08 -16.22 -18.15
N ASP A 180 13.98 -16.20 -19.13
CA ASP A 180 14.88 -17.32 -19.42
C ASP A 180 16.23 -17.04 -18.74
N LEU A 181 16.55 -17.85 -17.73
CA LEU A 181 17.72 -17.73 -16.87
C LEU A 181 18.74 -18.83 -17.11
N TYR A 182 18.51 -19.71 -18.09
CA TYR A 182 19.47 -20.74 -18.46
C TYR A 182 20.82 -20.12 -18.83
N GLY A 183 21.89 -20.54 -18.14
CA GLY A 183 23.25 -20.02 -18.34
C GLY A 183 23.51 -18.60 -17.81
N LYS A 184 22.55 -17.99 -17.10
CA LYS A 184 22.67 -16.65 -16.49
C LYS A 184 22.76 -16.69 -14.96
N VAL A 185 22.40 -17.83 -14.36
CA VAL A 185 22.42 -18.07 -12.92
C VAL A 185 23.36 -19.25 -12.64
N ASP A 186 24.21 -19.07 -11.64
CA ASP A 186 25.15 -20.09 -11.19
C ASP A 186 24.63 -20.72 -9.89
N PHE A 187 24.66 -22.05 -9.81
CA PHE A 187 24.37 -22.82 -8.61
C PHE A 187 25.65 -23.50 -8.11
N THR A 188 25.71 -23.79 -6.82
CA THR A 188 26.83 -24.53 -6.23
C THR A 188 26.82 -25.99 -6.69
N GLU A 189 27.99 -26.64 -6.69
CA GLU A 189 28.10 -28.06 -7.02
C GLU A 189 27.26 -28.94 -6.07
N GLU A 190 27.13 -28.53 -4.82
CA GLU A 190 26.31 -29.20 -3.81
C GLU A 190 24.81 -29.15 -4.16
N GLU A 191 24.30 -27.99 -4.60
CA GLU A 191 22.91 -27.83 -5.03
C GLU A 191 22.58 -28.66 -6.27
N ILE A 192 23.48 -28.66 -7.26
CA ILE A 192 23.32 -29.45 -8.50
C ILE A 192 23.37 -30.95 -8.17
N SER A 193 24.28 -31.37 -7.30
CA SER A 193 24.41 -32.77 -6.88
C SER A 193 23.18 -33.24 -6.09
N ASN A 194 22.67 -32.42 -5.16
CA ASN A 194 21.46 -32.72 -4.39
C ASN A 194 20.25 -32.83 -5.30
N MET A 195 20.07 -31.88 -6.23
CA MET A 195 18.96 -31.93 -7.18
C MET A 195 19.04 -33.16 -8.09
N ARG A 196 20.25 -33.53 -8.54
CA ARG A 196 20.47 -34.77 -9.30
C ARG A 196 20.02 -36.00 -8.52
N LEU A 197 20.41 -36.12 -7.25
CA LEU A 197 20.00 -37.24 -6.38
C LEU A 197 18.49 -37.29 -6.17
N GLU A 198 17.85 -36.13 -6.02
CA GLU A 198 16.39 -36.06 -5.88
C GLU A 198 15.68 -36.50 -7.18
N LEU A 199 16.13 -36.04 -8.35
CA LEU A 199 15.56 -36.43 -9.64
C LEU A 199 15.70 -37.94 -9.91
N ASP A 200 16.85 -38.52 -9.54
CA ASP A 200 17.13 -39.96 -9.72
C ASP A 200 16.27 -40.83 -8.80
N LYS A 201 16.06 -40.40 -7.55
CA LYS A 201 15.27 -41.13 -6.54
C LYS A 201 13.82 -41.40 -6.98
N TYR A 202 13.23 -40.51 -7.76
CA TYR A 202 11.84 -40.63 -8.20
C TYR A 202 11.70 -41.15 -9.64
N GLY A 203 12.80 -41.36 -10.37
CA GLY A 203 12.79 -41.86 -11.75
C GLY A 203 11.95 -41.00 -12.70
N ILE A 204 11.80 -39.70 -12.41
CA ILE A 204 10.88 -38.81 -13.12
C ILE A 204 11.48 -38.47 -14.48
N GLN A 205 10.73 -38.75 -15.55
CA GLN A 205 11.06 -38.25 -16.87
C GLN A 205 10.82 -36.73 -16.90
N MET A 206 11.89 -35.98 -17.13
CA MET A 206 11.83 -34.52 -17.18
C MET A 206 10.88 -34.05 -18.28
N PRO A 207 9.90 -33.18 -17.95
CA PRO A 207 9.04 -32.58 -18.96
C PRO A 207 9.84 -31.73 -19.94
N ALA A 208 9.43 -31.71 -21.21
CA ALA A 208 10.09 -30.88 -22.22
C ALA A 208 9.65 -29.41 -22.11
N PHE A 209 10.34 -28.62 -21.28
CA PHE A 209 10.06 -27.19 -21.06
C PHE A 209 10.14 -26.37 -22.36
N SER A 210 11.10 -26.69 -23.24
CA SER A 210 11.26 -26.06 -24.56
C SER A 210 10.08 -26.29 -25.52
N LYS A 211 9.24 -27.30 -25.28
CA LYS A 211 8.09 -27.64 -26.13
C LYS A 211 6.76 -27.10 -25.60
N ILE A 212 6.74 -26.44 -24.44
CA ILE A 212 5.52 -25.89 -23.82
C ILE A 212 4.80 -24.96 -24.81
N GLY A 213 5.53 -24.06 -25.47
CA GLY A 213 4.96 -23.12 -26.43
C GLY A 213 4.23 -23.80 -27.58
N GLY A 214 4.83 -24.85 -28.16
CA GLY A 214 4.24 -25.62 -29.25
C GLY A 214 3.07 -26.51 -28.82
N ILE A 215 3.14 -27.15 -27.65
CA ILE A 215 2.02 -27.97 -27.13
C ILE A 215 0.83 -27.07 -26.76
N LEU A 216 1.11 -25.93 -26.12
CA LEU A 216 0.10 -24.95 -25.74
C LEU A 216 -0.55 -24.34 -26.99
N ALA A 217 0.20 -24.07 -28.06
CA ALA A 217 -0.35 -23.61 -29.34
C ALA A 217 -1.17 -24.70 -30.04
N ASN A 218 -0.72 -25.96 -30.04
CA ASN A 218 -1.46 -27.09 -30.62
C ASN A 218 -2.78 -27.40 -29.89
N GLU A 219 -2.81 -27.28 -28.56
CA GLU A 219 -4.00 -27.56 -27.73
C GLU A 219 -4.96 -26.36 -27.66
N LEU A 220 -4.47 -25.12 -27.80
CA LEU A 220 -5.30 -23.92 -27.84
C LEU A 220 -5.78 -23.55 -29.25
N SER A 221 -5.13 -24.04 -30.30
CA SER A 221 -5.48 -23.65 -31.66
C SER A 221 -6.58 -24.51 -32.26
N VAL A 222 -7.75 -23.89 -32.37
CA VAL A 222 -8.30 -23.75 -33.71
C VAL A 222 -7.28 -22.92 -34.52
N ASP A 223 -6.43 -23.62 -35.26
CA ASP A 223 -5.54 -23.15 -36.33
C ASP A 223 -4.43 -22.13 -35.94
N GLU A 224 -3.25 -22.62 -35.50
CA GLU A 224 -2.04 -21.82 -35.26
C GLU A 224 -1.65 -20.98 -36.51
N ALA A 225 -1.97 -21.50 -37.70
CA ALA A 225 -1.82 -20.76 -38.96
C ALA A 225 -2.75 -19.53 -39.03
N ALA A 226 -3.94 -19.57 -38.44
CA ALA A 226 -4.86 -18.43 -38.39
C ALA A 226 -4.38 -17.34 -37.43
N LEU A 227 -3.76 -17.70 -36.29
CA LEU A 227 -3.09 -16.74 -35.40
C LEU A 227 -1.89 -16.08 -36.12
N HIS A 228 -1.04 -16.87 -36.76
CA HIS A 228 0.09 -16.34 -37.53
C HIS A 228 -0.37 -15.43 -38.67
N ALA A 229 -1.40 -15.83 -39.43
CA ALA A 229 -1.98 -15.02 -40.49
C ALA A 229 -2.58 -13.71 -39.95
N ALA A 230 -3.23 -13.74 -38.79
CA ALA A 230 -3.77 -12.54 -38.15
C ALA A 230 -2.65 -11.57 -37.72
N VAL A 231 -1.55 -12.09 -37.16
CA VAL A 231 -0.39 -11.27 -36.76
C VAL A 231 0.31 -10.66 -37.98
N ILE A 232 0.46 -11.42 -39.07
CA ILE A 232 1.01 -10.92 -40.34
C ILE A 232 0.12 -9.80 -40.89
N ALA A 233 -1.19 -10.03 -40.96
CA ALA A 233 -2.14 -9.03 -41.43
C ALA A 233 -2.10 -7.73 -40.61
N ILE A 234 -1.90 -7.82 -39.28
CA ILE A 234 -1.70 -6.63 -38.43
C ILE A 234 -0.41 -5.92 -38.81
N ASN A 235 0.70 -6.64 -38.97
CA ASN A 235 1.98 -6.03 -39.33
C ASN A 235 1.95 -5.37 -40.71
N GLU A 236 1.23 -5.95 -41.68
CA GLU A 236 1.01 -5.36 -43.01
C GLU A 236 0.13 -4.11 -42.91
N ALA A 237 -0.96 -4.16 -42.14
CA ALA A 237 -1.81 -2.99 -41.92
C ALA A 237 -1.05 -1.83 -41.26
N VAL A 238 -0.15 -2.15 -40.30
CA VAL A 238 0.73 -1.16 -39.66
C VAL A 238 1.64 -0.47 -40.68
N ASP A 239 2.14 -1.18 -41.69
CA ASP A 239 2.99 -0.59 -42.75
C ASP A 239 2.22 0.36 -43.67
N HIS A 240 0.94 0.07 -43.92
CA HIS A 240 0.05 0.95 -44.69
C HIS A 240 -0.23 2.28 -43.97
N GLN A 241 0.02 2.38 -42.66
CA GLN A 241 -0.14 3.59 -41.85
C GLN A 241 -1.55 4.19 -41.91
N VAL A 242 -2.57 3.34 -42.06
CA VAL A 242 -3.97 3.72 -41.99
C VAL A 242 -4.55 3.23 -40.66
N PRO A 243 -4.82 4.11 -39.68
CA PRO A 243 -5.29 3.69 -38.35
C PRO A 243 -6.54 2.82 -38.35
N ALA A 244 -7.48 3.08 -39.27
CA ALA A 244 -8.71 2.31 -39.39
C ALA A 244 -8.44 0.85 -39.84
N ASP A 245 -7.52 0.66 -40.77
CA ASP A 245 -7.17 -0.65 -41.32
C ASP A 245 -6.41 -1.47 -40.28
N THR A 246 -5.48 -0.84 -39.56
CA THR A 246 -4.73 -1.47 -38.47
C THR A 246 -5.63 -1.88 -37.32
N LEU A 247 -6.58 -1.03 -36.91
CA LEU A 247 -7.55 -1.42 -35.89
C LEU A 247 -8.43 -2.57 -36.38
N THR A 248 -8.84 -2.56 -37.66
CA THR A 248 -9.63 -3.64 -38.25
C THR A 248 -8.88 -4.97 -38.23
N ALA A 249 -7.59 -4.96 -38.58
CA ALA A 249 -6.72 -6.14 -38.49
C ALA A 249 -6.54 -6.59 -37.03
N MET A 250 -6.38 -5.66 -36.08
CA MET A 250 -6.25 -5.96 -34.65
C MET A 250 -7.53 -6.54 -34.04
N LYS A 251 -8.71 -6.17 -34.55
CA LYS A 251 -10.00 -6.72 -34.12
C LYS A 251 -10.24 -8.15 -34.60
N ASN A 252 -9.34 -8.73 -35.40
CA ASN A 252 -9.44 -10.12 -35.82
C ASN A 252 -9.46 -11.05 -34.58
N PRO A 253 -10.52 -11.86 -34.37
CA PRO A 253 -10.60 -12.76 -33.22
C PRO A 253 -9.43 -13.73 -33.12
N ASN A 254 -8.85 -14.12 -34.26
CA ASN A 254 -7.71 -15.03 -34.32
C ASN A 254 -6.41 -14.37 -33.84
N ALA A 255 -6.34 -13.03 -33.77
CA ALA A 255 -5.20 -12.31 -33.19
C ALA A 255 -5.14 -12.41 -31.65
N MET A 256 -6.24 -12.83 -31.01
CA MET A 256 -6.36 -12.99 -29.56
C MET A 256 -5.97 -11.73 -28.76
N LEU A 257 -6.17 -10.54 -29.34
CA LEU A 257 -5.88 -9.28 -28.68
C LEU A 257 -7.01 -8.86 -27.75
N VAL A 258 -6.67 -8.32 -26.59
CA VAL A 258 -7.62 -7.87 -25.56
C VAL A 258 -7.44 -6.39 -25.24
N ASN A 259 -8.48 -5.79 -24.64
CA ASN A 259 -8.50 -4.38 -24.22
C ASN A 259 -8.33 -3.38 -25.37
N LEU A 260 -8.82 -3.70 -26.57
CA LEU A 260 -8.82 -2.76 -27.70
C LEU A 260 -9.83 -1.63 -27.48
N SER A 261 -9.42 -0.40 -27.80
CA SER A 261 -10.27 0.78 -27.78
C SER A 261 -10.29 1.47 -29.14
N ASP A 262 -11.49 1.64 -29.71
CA ASP A 262 -11.68 2.28 -31.01
C ASP A 262 -11.19 3.73 -31.05
N LEU A 263 -11.29 4.42 -29.91
CA LEU A 263 -10.85 5.80 -29.74
C LEU A 263 -9.32 5.97 -29.82
N LEU A 264 -8.58 4.87 -29.64
CA LEU A 264 -7.11 4.88 -29.60
C LEU A 264 -6.48 4.34 -30.89
N ALA A 265 -7.27 4.12 -31.94
CA ALA A 265 -6.78 3.61 -33.23
C ALA A 265 -5.55 4.37 -33.76
N PRO A 266 -5.54 5.73 -33.78
CA PRO A 266 -4.37 6.47 -34.27
C PRO A 266 -3.14 6.24 -33.39
N THR A 267 -3.31 6.21 -32.07
CA THR A 267 -2.20 6.04 -31.12
C THR A 267 -1.64 4.63 -31.14
N TYR A 268 -2.48 3.60 -31.33
CA TYR A 268 -2.02 2.23 -31.55
C TYR A 268 -1.20 2.13 -32.84
N GLN A 269 -1.70 2.70 -33.93
CA GLN A 269 -1.00 2.73 -35.21
C GLN A 269 0.39 3.34 -35.07
N ASP A 270 0.50 4.54 -34.51
CA ASP A 270 1.79 5.23 -34.35
C ASP A 270 2.75 4.45 -33.46
N THR A 271 2.24 3.85 -32.38
CA THR A 271 3.06 3.10 -31.41
C THR A 271 3.57 1.79 -32.00
N LEU A 272 2.69 1.02 -32.67
CA LEU A 272 3.07 -0.23 -33.33
C LEU A 272 4.02 0.02 -34.49
N TYR A 273 3.81 1.07 -35.27
CA TYR A 273 4.72 1.44 -36.35
C TYR A 273 6.13 1.74 -35.82
N ARG A 274 6.25 2.56 -34.76
CA ARG A 274 7.55 2.82 -34.11
C ARG A 274 8.19 1.55 -33.56
N ALA A 275 7.42 0.73 -32.83
CA ALA A 275 7.93 -0.52 -32.28
C ALA A 275 8.46 -1.47 -33.38
N LYS A 276 7.79 -1.50 -34.53
CA LYS A 276 8.24 -2.27 -35.69
C LYS A 276 9.52 -1.71 -36.29
N GLN A 277 9.64 -0.39 -36.46
CA GLN A 277 10.87 0.25 -36.94
C GLN A 277 12.07 -0.01 -36.02
N ASP A 278 11.87 0.14 -34.70
CA ASP A 278 12.91 -0.14 -33.70
C ASP A 278 13.36 -1.61 -33.77
N LYS A 279 12.43 -2.54 -33.97
CA LYS A 279 12.73 -3.97 -34.11
C LYS A 279 13.53 -4.25 -35.38
N MET A 280 13.13 -3.68 -36.51
CA MET A 280 13.87 -3.80 -37.78
C MET A 280 15.27 -3.21 -37.71
N GLU A 281 15.45 -2.08 -37.02
CA GLU A 281 16.77 -1.46 -36.81
C GLU A 281 17.66 -2.34 -35.92
N ASN A 282 17.10 -2.89 -34.84
CA ASN A 282 17.81 -3.82 -33.96
C ASN A 282 18.23 -5.10 -34.67
N ALA A 283 17.40 -5.65 -35.56
CA ALA A 283 17.74 -6.81 -36.39
C ALA A 283 18.92 -6.48 -37.34
N LYS A 284 18.89 -5.33 -38.01
CA LYS A 284 19.99 -4.87 -38.89
C LYS A 284 21.31 -4.70 -38.14
N ASN A 285 21.27 -4.14 -36.92
CA ASN A 285 22.47 -3.93 -36.11
C ASN A 285 23.10 -5.25 -35.63
N ARG A 286 22.30 -6.29 -35.37
CA ARG A 286 22.81 -7.62 -35.02
C ARG A 286 23.54 -8.29 -36.20
N ILE A 287 22.96 -8.22 -37.39
CA ILE A 287 23.53 -8.77 -38.62
C ILE A 287 24.85 -8.05 -39.00
N ALA A 288 24.96 -6.75 -38.74
CA ALA A 288 26.20 -6.01 -38.98
C ALA A 288 27.36 -6.42 -38.04
N SER A 289 27.05 -7.02 -36.89
CA SER A 289 28.04 -7.44 -35.87
C SER A 289 28.48 -8.90 -36.00
N GLU A 290 27.64 -9.76 -36.56
CA GLU A 290 27.93 -11.18 -36.81
C GLU A 290 28.15 -11.39 -38.31
N ASN A 291 29.39 -11.63 -38.73
CA ASN A 291 29.79 -11.82 -40.13
C ASN A 291 29.29 -13.19 -40.68
N SER A 292 27.98 -13.39 -40.67
CA SER A 292 27.29 -14.65 -40.98
C SER A 292 26.22 -14.39 -42.04
N GLU A 293 26.31 -15.10 -43.16
CA GLU A 293 25.25 -15.23 -44.16
C GLU A 293 24.06 -16.01 -43.58
N ARG A 294 23.36 -15.45 -42.58
CA ARG A 294 22.09 -16.00 -42.10
C ARG A 294 20.97 -15.54 -43.03
N GLU A 295 20.18 -16.50 -43.54
CA GLU A 295 18.93 -16.22 -44.25
C GLU A 295 18.02 -15.34 -43.37
N ARG A 296 17.42 -14.31 -43.96
CA ARG A 296 16.52 -13.38 -43.25
C ARG A 296 15.36 -14.15 -42.64
N ASP A 297 15.33 -14.27 -41.32
CA ASP A 297 14.15 -14.80 -40.65
C ASP A 297 13.07 -13.69 -40.64
N VAL A 298 11.98 -13.92 -41.38
CA VAL A 298 10.84 -12.99 -41.51
C VAL A 298 10.27 -12.63 -40.12
N TYR A 299 10.46 -13.48 -39.11
CA TYR A 299 10.03 -13.22 -37.74
C TYR A 299 10.90 -12.21 -36.97
N GLU A 300 12.09 -11.87 -37.47
CA GLU A 300 12.96 -10.84 -36.86
C GLU A 300 12.48 -9.42 -37.19
N GLU A 301 11.78 -9.22 -38.32
CA GLU A 301 11.30 -7.90 -38.76
C GLU A 301 9.84 -7.62 -38.40
N LEU A 302 9.04 -8.67 -38.15
CA LEU A 302 7.63 -8.54 -37.78
C LEU A 302 7.43 -8.51 -36.26
N LEU A 303 6.46 -7.73 -35.79
CA LEU A 303 6.00 -7.80 -34.41
C LEU A 303 5.25 -9.11 -34.15
N THR A 304 5.56 -9.75 -33.03
CA THR A 304 4.85 -10.91 -32.51
C THR A 304 3.53 -10.49 -31.84
N GLN A 305 2.60 -11.44 -31.65
CA GLN A 305 1.33 -11.17 -30.94
C GLN A 305 1.58 -10.58 -29.55
N ALA A 306 2.59 -11.08 -28.82
CA ALA A 306 2.94 -10.59 -27.50
C ALA A 306 3.46 -9.15 -27.51
N GLU A 307 4.30 -8.79 -28.48
CA GLU A 307 4.78 -7.41 -28.65
C GLU A 307 3.63 -6.47 -29.03
N ILE A 308 2.71 -6.91 -29.88
CA ILE A 308 1.51 -6.13 -30.25
C ILE A 308 0.64 -5.89 -29.01
N GLN A 309 0.31 -6.94 -28.24
CA GLN A 309 -0.47 -6.82 -27.01
C GLN A 309 0.22 -5.95 -25.96
N GLY A 310 1.54 -6.08 -25.81
CA GLY A 310 2.34 -5.26 -24.91
C GLY A 310 2.28 -3.77 -25.26
N ASN A 311 2.36 -3.43 -26.55
CA ASN A 311 2.22 -2.04 -27.02
C ASN A 311 0.79 -1.49 -26.82
N ILE A 312 -0.24 -2.30 -27.07
CA ILE A 312 -1.64 -1.94 -26.79
C ILE A 312 -1.82 -1.62 -25.30
N ASN A 313 -1.34 -2.49 -24.43
CA ASN A 313 -1.40 -2.29 -22.98
C ASN A 313 -0.67 -1.01 -22.56
N LYS A 314 0.52 -0.76 -23.12
CA LYS A 314 1.29 0.47 -22.88
C LYS A 314 0.49 1.73 -23.26
N VAL A 315 -0.10 1.77 -24.46
CA VAL A 315 -0.92 2.90 -24.92
C VAL A 315 -2.14 3.11 -24.03
N ASN A 316 -2.83 2.02 -23.67
CA ASN A 316 -4.02 2.08 -22.83
C ASN A 316 -3.72 2.57 -21.42
N THR A 317 -2.64 2.10 -20.82
CA THR A 317 -2.21 2.53 -19.49
C THR A 317 -1.81 4.00 -19.53
N HIS A 318 -0.98 4.40 -20.50
CA HIS A 318 -0.56 5.80 -20.62
C HIS A 318 -1.75 6.74 -20.81
N THR A 319 -2.69 6.38 -21.68
CA THR A 319 -3.89 7.19 -21.92
C THR A 319 -4.77 7.28 -20.66
N ALA A 320 -4.93 6.18 -19.92
CA ALA A 320 -5.71 6.19 -18.69
C ALA A 320 -5.07 7.09 -17.62
N LEU A 321 -3.75 7.05 -17.48
CA LEU A 321 -3.01 7.96 -16.59
C LEU A 321 -3.19 9.42 -17.01
N SER A 322 -3.06 9.74 -18.30
CA SER A 322 -3.28 11.12 -18.78
C SER A 322 -4.71 11.61 -18.54
N LYS A 323 -5.72 10.74 -18.64
CA LYS A 323 -7.10 11.08 -18.28
C LYS A 323 -7.27 11.36 -16.79
N ILE A 324 -6.59 10.59 -15.94
CA ILE A 324 -6.56 10.84 -14.49
C ILE A 324 -5.94 12.20 -14.21
N ASP A 325 -4.78 12.50 -14.79
CA ASP A 325 -4.11 13.79 -14.59
C ASP A 325 -5.01 14.96 -15.00
N LEU A 326 -5.66 14.86 -16.16
CA LEU A 326 -6.61 15.86 -16.64
C LEU A 326 -7.80 16.04 -15.69
N ALA A 327 -8.37 14.93 -15.19
CA ALA A 327 -9.49 14.99 -14.25
C ALA A 327 -9.08 15.60 -12.91
N LEU A 328 -7.87 15.31 -12.42
CA LEU A 328 -7.30 15.93 -11.22
C LEU A 328 -7.06 17.43 -11.41
N GLU A 329 -6.55 17.85 -12.57
CA GLU A 329 -6.36 19.27 -12.90
C GLU A 329 -7.68 20.04 -12.98
N GLN A 330 -8.72 19.41 -13.53
CA GLN A 330 -10.05 20.01 -13.65
C GLN A 330 -10.87 19.93 -12.35
N GLY A 331 -10.44 19.12 -11.38
CA GLY A 331 -11.22 18.86 -10.18
C GLY A 331 -12.51 18.06 -10.43
N ASP A 332 -12.55 17.26 -11.51
CA ASP A 332 -13.74 16.49 -11.90
C ASP A 332 -13.72 15.09 -11.27
N ALA A 333 -14.46 14.92 -10.18
CA ALA A 333 -14.55 13.67 -9.44
C ALA A 333 -15.20 12.53 -10.26
N VAL A 334 -16.11 12.84 -11.19
CA VAL A 334 -16.81 11.84 -11.99
C VAL A 334 -15.92 11.33 -13.11
N ALA A 335 -15.29 12.26 -13.85
CA ALA A 335 -14.32 11.90 -14.89
C ALA A 335 -13.12 11.14 -14.29
N LEU A 336 -12.68 11.51 -13.08
CA LEU A 336 -11.64 10.80 -12.35
C LEU A 336 -12.06 9.36 -12.04
N TYR A 337 -13.27 9.16 -11.52
CA TYR A 337 -13.79 7.82 -11.25
C TYR A 337 -13.85 6.97 -12.53
N GLU A 338 -14.36 7.51 -13.63
CA GLU A 338 -14.40 6.79 -14.91
C GLU A 338 -13.00 6.38 -15.37
N ALA A 339 -12.01 7.27 -15.25
CA ALA A 339 -10.63 6.97 -15.60
C ALA A 339 -10.00 5.89 -14.68
N LEU A 340 -10.25 5.95 -13.37
CA LEU A 340 -9.78 4.95 -12.38
C LEU A 340 -10.39 3.56 -12.63
N THR A 341 -11.61 3.48 -13.17
CA THR A 341 -12.24 2.20 -13.53
C THR A 341 -11.72 1.58 -14.83
N SER A 342 -10.77 2.23 -15.51
CA SER A 342 -10.18 1.71 -16.75
C SER A 342 -9.55 0.32 -16.53
N PRO A 343 -9.93 -0.71 -17.31
CA PRO A 343 -9.37 -2.06 -17.19
C PRO A 343 -7.84 -2.10 -17.35
N SER A 344 -7.27 -1.16 -18.12
CA SER A 344 -5.82 -1.05 -18.34
C SER A 344 -5.03 -0.73 -17.07
N LEU A 345 -5.64 -0.03 -16.11
CA LEU A 345 -5.01 0.27 -14.84
C LEU A 345 -5.08 -0.91 -13.89
N GLY A 346 -6.08 -1.80 -14.02
CA GLY A 346 -6.23 -2.97 -13.15
C GLY A 346 -6.36 -2.63 -11.66
N LEU A 347 -6.91 -1.45 -11.35
CA LEU A 347 -7.14 -1.01 -9.98
C LEU A 347 -8.25 -1.82 -9.33
N ARG A 348 -8.11 -2.07 -8.03
CA ARG A 348 -9.05 -2.88 -7.23
C ARG A 348 -9.77 -2.00 -6.23
N GLY A 349 -11.03 -2.35 -5.96
CA GLY A 349 -11.82 -1.71 -4.90
C GLY A 349 -12.31 -0.30 -5.22
N VAL A 350 -12.30 0.13 -6.48
CA VAL A 350 -12.84 1.43 -6.91
C VAL A 350 -14.38 1.41 -6.76
N GLN A 351 -14.92 2.31 -5.93
CA GLN A 351 -16.32 2.42 -5.55
C GLN A 351 -16.88 3.76 -6.03
N ARG A 352 -18.07 3.75 -6.62
CA ARG A 352 -18.66 4.96 -7.21
C ARG A 352 -18.99 6.01 -6.15
N GLU A 353 -19.38 5.56 -4.97
CA GLU A 353 -19.80 6.39 -3.84
C GLU A 353 -18.63 7.20 -3.26
N ASN A 354 -17.39 6.81 -3.56
CA ASN A 354 -16.18 7.42 -3.00
C ASN A 354 -15.47 8.36 -3.99
N CYS A 355 -16.13 8.80 -5.06
CA CYS A 355 -15.53 9.67 -6.09
C CYS A 355 -14.87 10.95 -5.52
N ASP A 356 -15.57 11.67 -4.62
CA ASP A 356 -15.02 12.87 -3.97
C ASP A 356 -13.84 12.55 -3.05
N TRP A 357 -13.85 11.37 -2.42
CA TRP A 357 -12.74 10.91 -1.58
C TRP A 357 -11.50 10.60 -2.43
N TYR A 358 -11.65 9.98 -3.60
CA TYR A 358 -10.56 9.76 -4.53
C TYR A 358 -9.96 11.07 -5.02
N LEU A 359 -10.80 12.03 -5.40
CA LEU A 359 -10.34 13.34 -5.86
C LEU A 359 -9.51 14.02 -4.77
N LYS A 360 -10.03 14.09 -3.54
CA LYS A 360 -9.32 14.71 -2.42
C LYS A 360 -8.01 14.00 -2.10
N GLN A 361 -8.02 12.67 -2.03
CA GLN A 361 -6.84 11.88 -1.68
C GLN A 361 -5.75 12.00 -2.74
N LEU A 362 -6.09 11.79 -4.03
CA LEU A 362 -5.11 11.82 -5.11
C LEU A 362 -4.55 13.23 -5.36
N LEU A 363 -5.32 14.29 -5.11
CA LEU A 363 -4.78 15.66 -5.10
C LEU A 363 -3.74 15.85 -3.99
N SER A 364 -4.01 15.33 -2.78
CA SER A 364 -3.05 15.34 -1.67
C SER A 364 -1.80 14.53 -2.00
N ASP A 365 -1.95 13.33 -2.56
CA ASP A 365 -0.82 12.46 -2.91
C ASP A 365 0.06 13.12 -3.99
N ARG A 366 -0.55 13.80 -4.97
CA ARG A 366 0.17 14.56 -5.99
C ARG A 366 0.96 15.73 -5.39
N GLN A 367 0.37 16.44 -4.42
CA GLN A 367 1.06 17.52 -3.72
C GLN A 367 2.25 16.99 -2.89
N GLN A 368 2.06 15.91 -2.15
CA GLN A 368 3.13 15.27 -1.36
C GLN A 368 4.28 14.77 -2.24
N LYS A 369 3.96 14.21 -3.41
CA LYS A 369 4.94 13.78 -4.41
C LYS A 369 5.79 14.97 -4.90
N GLN A 370 5.14 16.11 -5.18
CA GLN A 370 5.82 17.34 -5.57
C GLN A 370 6.71 17.91 -4.47
N GLU A 371 6.25 17.90 -3.21
CA GLU A 371 7.03 18.32 -2.04
C GLU A 371 8.24 17.41 -1.78
N SER A 372 8.15 16.13 -2.15
CA SER A 372 9.24 15.15 -2.06
C SER A 372 10.27 15.27 -3.20
N GLY A 373 10.13 16.25 -4.09
CA GLY A 373 11.03 16.48 -5.22
C GLY A 373 10.83 15.52 -6.41
N LEU A 374 9.80 14.68 -6.38
CA LEU A 374 9.42 13.82 -7.50
C LEU A 374 8.45 14.60 -8.40
N THR A 375 8.73 14.60 -9.71
CA THR A 375 7.90 15.28 -10.71
C THR A 375 7.31 14.27 -11.68
N GLY A 376 6.09 14.54 -12.15
CA GLY A 376 5.37 13.67 -13.09
C GLY A 376 4.10 13.07 -12.51
N PRO A 377 3.32 12.37 -13.35
CA PRO A 377 2.01 11.85 -12.99
C PRO A 377 2.09 10.73 -11.95
N LEU A 378 0.97 10.50 -11.26
CA LEU A 378 0.84 9.38 -10.33
C LEU A 378 0.95 8.06 -11.10
N GLN A 379 1.77 7.14 -10.61
CA GLN A 379 1.93 5.82 -11.22
C GLN A 379 0.81 4.90 -10.75
N LYS A 380 0.66 3.73 -11.39
CA LYS A 380 -0.39 2.76 -11.07
C LYS A 380 -0.37 2.34 -9.60
N GLU A 381 0.81 2.19 -9.00
CA GLU A 381 1.00 1.83 -7.61
C GLU A 381 0.56 2.95 -6.67
N ASP A 382 0.89 4.21 -7.01
CA ASP A 382 0.46 5.40 -6.27
C ASP A 382 -1.08 5.49 -6.28
N LEU A 383 -1.70 5.24 -7.45
CA LEU A 383 -3.14 5.28 -7.62
C LEU A 383 -3.87 4.20 -6.80
N GLN A 384 -3.33 2.97 -6.76
CA GLN A 384 -3.94 1.90 -5.94
C GLN A 384 -3.88 2.26 -4.44
N GLN A 385 -2.75 2.79 -3.97
CA GLN A 385 -2.60 3.24 -2.59
C GLN A 385 -3.58 4.37 -2.27
N GLY A 386 -3.71 5.37 -3.16
CA GLY A 386 -4.66 6.47 -3.01
C GLY A 386 -6.11 5.99 -2.98
N VAL A 387 -6.49 5.03 -3.84
CA VAL A 387 -7.84 4.41 -3.81
C VAL A 387 -8.09 3.69 -2.49
N ASP A 388 -7.14 2.90 -2.00
CA ASP A 388 -7.28 2.16 -0.74
C ASP A 388 -7.36 3.10 0.48
N ALA A 389 -6.56 4.17 0.48
CA ALA A 389 -6.59 5.20 1.51
C ALA A 389 -7.91 5.97 1.51
N ALA A 390 -8.39 6.40 0.34
CA ALA A 390 -9.66 7.10 0.19
C ALA A 390 -10.85 6.23 0.64
N ASN A 391 -10.87 4.95 0.25
CA ASN A 391 -11.89 4.00 0.69
C ASN A 391 -11.89 3.83 2.21
N SER A 392 -10.70 3.70 2.80
CA SER A 392 -10.55 3.57 4.25
C SER A 392 -11.02 4.83 4.99
N ALA A 393 -10.67 6.01 4.48
CA ALA A 393 -11.09 7.30 5.02
C ALA A 393 -12.61 7.49 4.93
N ALA A 394 -13.22 7.15 3.79
CA ALA A 394 -14.67 7.18 3.60
C ALA A 394 -15.38 6.27 4.59
N GLN A 395 -14.88 5.04 4.77
CA GLN A 395 -15.45 4.09 5.73
C GLN A 395 -15.31 4.57 7.18
N GLN A 396 -14.16 5.13 7.56
CA GLN A 396 -13.95 5.71 8.89
C GLN A 396 -14.93 6.87 9.13
N TYR A 397 -15.12 7.74 8.15
CA TYR A 397 -16.06 8.85 8.24
C TYR A 397 -17.50 8.37 8.43
N GLN A 398 -17.93 7.34 7.70
CA GLN A 398 -19.25 6.73 7.88
C GLN A 398 -19.44 6.14 9.29
N ARG A 399 -18.44 5.42 9.82
CA ARG A 399 -18.48 4.88 11.19
C ARG A 399 -18.55 5.99 12.24
N LYS A 400 -17.86 7.10 12.01
CA LYS A 400 -17.93 8.30 12.85
C LYS A 400 -19.34 8.89 12.88
N LEU A 401 -19.97 9.08 11.71
CA LEU A 401 -21.36 9.56 11.65
C LEU A 401 -22.34 8.60 12.34
N ALA A 402 -22.17 7.30 12.16
CA ALA A 402 -22.98 6.30 12.87
C ALA A 402 -22.82 6.39 14.40
N SER A 403 -21.60 6.67 14.87
CA SER A 403 -21.30 6.84 16.30
C SER A 403 -21.98 8.10 16.86
N VAL A 404 -21.97 9.21 16.12
CA VAL A 404 -22.69 10.44 16.50
C VAL A 404 -24.19 10.20 16.65
N VAL A 405 -24.78 9.40 15.76
CA VAL A 405 -26.20 9.03 15.86
C VAL A 405 -26.47 8.24 17.15
N ARG A 406 -25.60 7.27 17.49
CA ARG A 406 -25.73 6.49 18.73
C ARG A 406 -25.58 7.35 19.98
N ILE A 407 -24.58 8.23 20.02
CA ILE A 407 -24.36 9.18 21.12
C ILE A 407 -25.61 10.05 21.32
N ASN A 408 -26.14 10.64 20.26
CA ASN A 408 -27.35 11.47 20.36
C ASN A 408 -28.56 10.67 20.88
N ALA A 409 -28.69 9.40 20.50
CA ALA A 409 -29.74 8.52 21.01
C ALA A 409 -29.54 8.18 22.50
N ALA A 410 -28.30 7.92 22.92
CA ALA A 410 -27.95 7.67 24.31
C ALA A 410 -28.25 8.89 25.20
N VAL A 411 -27.85 10.09 24.76
CA VAL A 411 -28.14 11.36 25.45
C VAL A 411 -29.65 11.55 25.62
N ARG A 412 -30.46 11.29 24.58
CA ARG A 412 -31.94 11.36 24.67
C ARG A 412 -32.55 10.36 25.64
N SER A 413 -31.90 9.20 25.83
CA SER A 413 -32.42 8.17 26.72
C SER A 413 -32.31 8.53 28.20
N GLY A 414 -31.48 9.52 28.54
CA GLY A 414 -31.27 9.95 29.93
C GLY A 414 -30.30 9.08 30.73
N ASP A 415 -29.75 8.03 30.11
CA ASP A 415 -28.90 7.02 30.78
C ASP A 415 -27.43 7.44 30.72
N ALA A 416 -26.88 7.84 31.88
CA ALA A 416 -25.53 8.35 31.99
C ALA A 416 -24.45 7.32 31.63
N ASP A 417 -24.64 6.06 32.04
CA ASP A 417 -23.68 4.98 31.76
C ASP A 417 -23.66 4.65 30.26
N LYS A 418 -24.83 4.63 29.61
CA LYS A 418 -24.90 4.44 28.15
C LYS A 418 -24.27 5.60 27.40
N THR A 419 -24.51 6.84 27.83
CA THR A 419 -23.92 8.02 27.17
C THR A 419 -22.41 8.00 27.25
N VAL A 420 -21.83 7.76 28.43
CA VAL A 420 -20.37 7.71 28.56
C VAL A 420 -19.78 6.53 27.76
N ALA A 421 -20.46 5.38 27.73
CA ALA A 421 -20.02 4.22 26.94
C ALA A 421 -19.98 4.53 25.43
N GLU A 422 -20.99 5.21 24.88
CA GLU A 422 -21.01 5.61 23.46
C GLU A 422 -19.98 6.73 23.17
N LEU A 423 -19.78 7.67 24.08
CA LEU A 423 -18.75 8.73 23.94
C LEU A 423 -17.34 8.15 23.90
N MET A 424 -17.08 7.07 24.65
CA MET A 424 -15.79 6.38 24.70
C MET A 424 -15.54 5.47 23.49
N HIS A 425 -16.53 5.26 22.63
CA HIS A 425 -16.38 4.35 21.49
C HIS A 425 -15.33 4.90 20.51
N PRO A 426 -14.28 4.13 20.13
CA PRO A 426 -13.16 4.65 19.33
C PRO A 426 -13.57 5.24 17.98
N GLU A 427 -14.63 4.69 17.38
CA GLU A 427 -15.18 5.16 16.11
C GLU A 427 -15.77 6.57 16.18
N ALA A 428 -16.12 7.07 17.37
CA ALA A 428 -16.62 8.42 17.56
C ALA A 428 -15.53 9.47 17.32
N GLN A 429 -14.24 9.11 17.42
CA GLN A 429 -13.10 10.02 17.26
C GLN A 429 -13.27 11.30 18.12
N LEU A 430 -13.71 11.14 19.36
CA LEU A 430 -13.89 12.22 20.32
C LEU A 430 -12.65 12.36 21.23
N PRO A 431 -12.45 13.51 21.88
CA PRO A 431 -11.41 13.69 22.90
C PRO A 431 -11.54 12.68 24.05
N GLN A 432 -10.55 12.66 24.94
CA GLN A 432 -10.55 11.76 26.08
C GLN A 432 -11.80 11.96 26.96
N VAL A 433 -12.51 10.87 27.23
CA VAL A 433 -13.72 10.81 28.06
C VAL A 433 -13.40 10.08 29.37
N TYR A 434 -13.97 10.56 30.48
CA TYR A 434 -13.72 10.01 31.81
C TYR A 434 -14.96 9.31 32.39
N PRO A 435 -14.98 7.98 32.57
CA PRO A 435 -16.15 7.23 33.04
C PRO A 435 -16.76 7.74 34.35
N PHE A 436 -15.93 8.20 35.29
CA PHE A 436 -16.41 8.68 36.58
C PHE A 436 -17.33 9.90 36.46
N ALA A 437 -17.25 10.66 35.37
CA ALA A 437 -18.05 11.86 35.13
C ALA A 437 -19.29 11.59 34.24
N ALA A 438 -19.77 10.34 34.18
CA ALA A 438 -20.92 9.94 33.37
C ALA A 438 -22.14 10.85 33.57
N ALA A 439 -22.49 11.15 34.82
CA ALA A 439 -23.61 12.01 35.17
C ALA A 439 -23.44 13.46 34.65
N LEU A 440 -22.22 13.99 34.73
CA LEU A 440 -21.88 15.33 34.21
C LEU A 440 -22.05 15.38 32.69
N TYR A 441 -21.45 14.43 31.94
CA TYR A 441 -21.61 14.39 30.48
C TYR A 441 -23.07 14.28 30.07
N GLN A 442 -23.83 13.38 30.70
CA GLN A 442 -25.24 13.18 30.38
C GLN A 442 -26.08 14.45 30.57
N LYS A 443 -25.92 15.11 31.73
CA LYS A 443 -26.71 16.31 32.06
C LYS A 443 -26.39 17.48 31.14
N GLU A 444 -25.10 17.76 30.94
CA GLU A 444 -24.65 18.91 30.17
C GLU A 444 -24.90 18.70 28.66
N LEU A 445 -24.63 17.50 28.12
CA LEU A 445 -24.93 17.18 26.72
C LEU A 445 -26.43 17.17 26.44
N ALA A 446 -27.27 16.72 27.37
CA ALA A 446 -28.73 16.80 27.21
C ALA A 446 -29.21 18.25 27.16
N THR A 447 -28.61 19.13 27.97
CA THR A 447 -28.92 20.57 27.96
C THR A 447 -28.52 21.19 26.61
N LEU A 448 -27.32 20.88 26.10
CA LEU A 448 -26.88 21.33 24.77
C LEU A 448 -27.77 20.78 23.65
N GLN A 449 -28.17 19.51 23.73
CA GLN A 449 -29.03 18.88 22.74
C GLN A 449 -30.43 19.53 22.69
N GLN A 450 -30.98 19.97 23.84
CA GLN A 450 -32.25 20.69 23.90
C GLN A 450 -32.16 22.12 23.30
N GLN A 451 -30.99 22.74 23.38
CA GLN A 451 -30.74 24.07 22.79
C GLN A 451 -30.42 24.00 21.29
N SER A 452 -30.04 22.82 20.77
CA SER A 452 -29.76 22.63 19.35
C SER A 452 -31.05 22.73 18.51
N PRO A 453 -31.06 23.52 17.41
CA PRO A 453 -32.22 23.65 16.52
C PRO A 453 -32.70 22.32 15.93
N SER A 454 -31.78 21.36 15.77
CA SER A 454 -32.06 20.06 15.15
C SER A 454 -32.38 18.95 16.18
N GLY A 455 -32.32 19.27 17.48
CA GLY A 455 -32.42 18.28 18.56
C GLY A 455 -31.30 17.24 18.55
N ASN A 456 -30.22 17.50 17.82
CA ASN A 456 -29.03 16.66 17.72
C ASN A 456 -27.77 17.52 17.78
N LEU A 457 -26.72 16.94 18.36
CA LEU A 457 -25.38 17.50 18.37
C LEU A 457 -24.57 16.89 17.22
N THR A 458 -23.92 17.74 16.43
CA THR A 458 -23.00 17.37 15.36
C THR A 458 -21.67 16.86 15.93
N HIS A 459 -20.86 16.19 15.12
CA HIS A 459 -19.53 15.73 15.56
C HIS A 459 -18.64 16.87 16.10
N PRO A 460 -18.52 18.04 15.44
CA PRO A 460 -17.72 19.15 15.96
C PRO A 460 -18.24 19.68 17.31
N GLU A 461 -19.57 19.82 17.46
CA GLU A 461 -20.17 20.26 18.73
C GLU A 461 -19.90 19.26 19.85
N LEU A 462 -20.07 17.96 19.59
CA LEU A 462 -19.73 16.90 20.55
C LEU A 462 -18.25 16.92 20.92
N SER A 463 -17.36 17.13 19.95
CA SER A 463 -15.91 17.17 20.20
C SER A 463 -15.56 18.30 21.17
N VAL A 464 -16.04 19.52 20.90
CA VAL A 464 -15.80 20.69 21.77
C VAL A 464 -16.43 20.49 23.14
N ALA A 465 -17.70 20.06 23.18
CA ALA A 465 -18.41 19.85 24.44
C ALA A 465 -17.72 18.79 25.31
N VAL A 466 -17.32 17.65 24.73
CA VAL A 466 -16.61 16.60 25.46
C VAL A 466 -15.26 17.11 25.97
N GLU A 467 -14.51 17.87 25.18
CA GLU A 467 -13.22 18.43 25.60
C GLU A 467 -13.37 19.35 26.84
N MET A 468 -14.32 20.27 26.78
CA MET A 468 -14.62 21.19 27.88
C MET A 468 -15.13 20.45 29.12
N LEU A 469 -16.08 19.54 28.95
CA LEU A 469 -16.67 18.75 30.04
C LEU A 469 -15.64 17.81 30.70
N SER A 470 -14.72 17.27 29.91
CA SER A 470 -13.59 16.48 30.43
C SER A 470 -12.67 17.32 31.31
N SER A 471 -12.43 18.58 30.96
CA SER A 471 -11.65 19.48 31.82
C SER A 471 -12.41 19.81 33.12
N VAL A 472 -13.72 20.06 33.05
CA VAL A 472 -14.58 20.26 34.24
C VAL A 472 -14.61 19.01 35.13
N ALA A 473 -14.64 17.82 34.54
CA ALA A 473 -14.55 16.56 35.28
C ALA A 473 -13.22 16.43 36.05
N LEU A 474 -12.11 16.82 35.42
CA LEU A 474 -10.79 16.83 36.06
C LEU A 474 -10.71 17.86 37.19
N ILE A 475 -11.30 19.05 37.03
CA ILE A 475 -11.41 20.06 38.10
C ILE A 475 -12.18 19.48 39.28
N ASN A 476 -13.34 18.86 39.06
CA ASN A 476 -14.14 18.24 40.11
C ASN A 476 -13.34 17.19 40.88
N ARG A 477 -12.65 16.29 40.17
CA ARG A 477 -11.80 15.27 40.79
C ARG A 477 -10.65 15.87 41.60
N ALA A 478 -10.04 16.94 41.10
CA ALA A 478 -8.94 17.61 41.78
C ALA A 478 -9.42 18.38 43.04
N LEU A 479 -10.64 18.93 43.01
CA LEU A 479 -11.30 19.51 44.18
C LEU A 479 -11.57 18.45 45.25
N ASP A 480 -12.05 17.27 44.85
CA ASP A 480 -12.29 16.16 45.79
C ASP A 480 -11.00 15.67 46.47
N SER A 481 -9.87 15.69 45.74
CA SER A 481 -8.56 15.31 46.29
C SER A 481 -7.79 16.46 46.97
N GLY A 482 -8.27 17.70 46.87
CA GLY A 482 -7.54 18.89 47.33
C GLY A 482 -6.26 19.20 46.56
N ASP A 483 -6.13 18.74 45.31
CA ASP A 483 -4.94 18.95 44.48
C ASP A 483 -4.95 20.33 43.82
N MET A 484 -4.42 21.32 44.54
CA MET A 484 -4.37 22.73 44.12
C MET A 484 -3.65 22.93 42.78
N ASN A 485 -2.59 22.17 42.52
CA ASN A 485 -1.80 22.29 41.29
C ASN A 485 -2.61 21.84 40.07
N THR A 486 -3.32 20.72 40.19
CA THR A 486 -4.18 20.23 39.11
C THR A 486 -5.39 21.13 38.89
N ILE A 487 -6.00 21.66 39.96
CA ILE A 487 -7.09 22.64 39.85
C ILE A 487 -6.63 23.85 39.04
N TRP A 488 -5.51 24.46 39.43
CA TRP A 488 -4.98 25.63 38.74
C TRP A 488 -4.63 25.32 37.28
N LYS A 489 -3.93 24.21 37.03
CA LYS A 489 -3.58 23.77 35.67
C LYS A 489 -4.80 23.66 34.75
N GLN A 490 -5.92 23.16 35.26
CA GLN A 490 -7.15 23.08 34.46
C GLN A 490 -7.81 24.46 34.31
N LEU A 491 -7.93 25.26 35.38
CA LEU A 491 -8.54 26.60 35.31
C LEU A 491 -7.83 27.53 34.31
N SER A 492 -6.50 27.52 34.28
CA SER A 492 -5.71 28.33 33.34
C SER A 492 -5.63 27.72 31.93
N SER A 493 -6.18 26.53 31.72
CA SER A 493 -6.14 25.87 30.42
C SER A 493 -7.15 26.53 29.46
N PRO A 494 -6.74 26.92 28.25
CA PRO A 494 -7.65 27.47 27.24
C PRO A 494 -8.75 26.47 26.84
N VAL A 495 -8.52 25.17 27.07
CA VAL A 495 -9.46 24.08 26.78
C VAL A 495 -10.71 24.15 27.67
N THR A 496 -10.63 24.71 28.88
CA THR A 496 -11.83 24.90 29.72
C THR A 496 -12.78 25.95 29.15
N GLY A 497 -12.27 26.86 28.31
CA GLY A 497 -13.03 28.00 27.80
C GLY A 497 -13.45 29.01 28.88
N LEU A 498 -12.84 28.99 30.08
CA LEU A 498 -13.13 29.97 31.12
C LEU A 498 -12.62 31.36 30.72
N THR A 499 -13.37 32.39 31.09
CA THR A 499 -13.01 33.80 30.86
C THR A 499 -12.65 34.50 32.16
N ASN A 500 -11.88 35.59 32.07
CA ASN A 500 -11.48 36.44 33.20
C ASN A 500 -10.65 35.71 34.28
N ILE A 501 -9.81 34.75 33.90
CA ILE A 501 -8.88 34.11 34.86
C ILE A 501 -7.67 35.03 35.06
N GLU A 502 -7.41 35.43 36.30
CA GLU A 502 -6.24 36.25 36.69
C GLU A 502 -5.28 35.42 37.56
N ASP A 503 -4.00 35.34 37.16
CA ASP A 503 -2.98 34.52 37.81
C ASP A 503 -2.76 34.91 39.28
N GLU A 504 -2.86 36.21 39.58
CA GLU A 504 -2.70 36.78 40.92
C GLU A 504 -3.79 36.31 41.90
N ASN A 505 -4.94 35.89 41.38
CA ASN A 505 -6.10 35.47 42.15
C ASN A 505 -6.26 33.95 42.28
N SER A 506 -5.31 33.18 41.73
CA SER A 506 -5.30 31.71 41.73
C SER A 506 -5.71 31.06 43.06
N GLN A 507 -5.08 31.43 44.17
CA GLN A 507 -5.39 30.86 45.49
C GLN A 507 -6.83 31.15 45.92
N ARG A 508 -7.35 32.35 45.64
CA ARG A 508 -8.71 32.76 46.02
C ARG A 508 -9.76 31.99 45.22
N TYR A 509 -9.52 31.75 43.93
CA TYR A 509 -10.40 30.90 43.12
C TYR A 509 -10.45 29.48 43.67
N ILE A 510 -9.29 28.89 43.97
CA ILE A 510 -9.20 27.52 44.51
C ILE A 510 -9.97 27.42 45.83
N ASP A 511 -9.72 28.32 46.78
CA ASP A 511 -10.38 28.31 48.09
C ASP A 511 -11.91 28.48 47.97
N SER A 512 -12.36 29.33 47.04
CA SER A 512 -13.78 29.55 46.77
C SER A 512 -14.45 28.35 46.11
N LEU A 513 -13.79 27.72 45.13
CA LEU A 513 -14.26 26.50 44.46
C LEU A 513 -14.32 25.30 45.41
N MET A 514 -13.36 25.18 46.34
CA MET A 514 -13.40 24.14 47.40
C MET A 514 -14.65 24.30 48.29
N LYS A 515 -14.98 25.53 48.68
CA LYS A 515 -16.21 25.82 49.44
C LYS A 515 -17.47 25.52 48.62
N LEU A 516 -17.47 25.90 47.34
CA LEU A 516 -18.59 25.66 46.43
C LEU A 516 -18.83 24.16 46.22
N LYS A 517 -17.76 23.37 46.04
CA LYS A 517 -17.84 21.90 45.92
C LYS A 517 -18.34 21.25 47.20
N ALA A 518 -17.89 21.72 48.37
CA ALA A 518 -18.39 21.24 49.66
C ALA A 518 -19.89 21.53 49.84
N GLN A 519 -20.34 22.72 49.42
CA GLN A 519 -21.76 23.08 49.44
C GLN A 519 -22.59 22.22 48.48
N ALA A 520 -22.12 22.03 47.25
CA ALA A 520 -22.78 21.17 46.27
C ALA A 520 -22.93 19.73 46.78
N HIS A 521 -21.91 19.21 47.47
CA HIS A 521 -21.97 17.88 48.08
C HIS A 521 -23.02 17.78 49.20
N MET A 522 -23.15 18.82 50.03
CA MET A 522 -24.20 18.90 51.07
C MET A 522 -25.62 18.93 50.48
N GLU A 523 -25.77 19.46 49.27
CA GLU A 523 -27.04 19.51 48.51
C GLU A 523 -27.30 18.23 47.71
N GLY A 524 -26.41 17.23 47.77
CA GLY A 524 -26.52 15.97 47.04
C GLY A 524 -26.05 16.04 45.58
N ASN A 525 -25.41 17.13 45.16
CA ASN A 525 -24.82 17.26 43.84
C ASN A 525 -23.38 16.73 43.83
N GLU A 526 -23.11 15.73 43.00
CA GLU A 526 -21.77 15.14 42.88
C GLU A 526 -20.78 16.05 42.15
N PHE A 527 -21.25 16.78 41.14
CA PHE A 527 -20.43 17.64 40.28
C PHE A 527 -20.88 19.10 40.35
N ILE A 528 -19.91 20.03 40.38
CA ILE A 528 -20.13 21.42 39.99
C ILE A 528 -20.00 21.55 38.46
N THR A 529 -20.85 22.35 37.84
CA THR A 529 -20.92 22.53 36.38
C THR A 529 -19.92 23.59 35.90
N TRP A 530 -19.73 23.69 34.58
CA TRP A 530 -18.93 24.77 33.99
C TRP A 530 -19.45 26.15 34.39
N ASN A 531 -20.78 26.35 34.38
CA ASN A 531 -21.41 27.61 34.76
C ASN A 531 -21.15 27.97 36.23
N ASP A 532 -21.10 26.99 37.12
CA ASP A 532 -20.78 27.19 38.54
C ASP A 532 -19.34 27.68 38.72
N ILE A 533 -18.42 27.09 37.95
CA ILE A 533 -16.99 27.45 37.97
C ILE A 533 -16.80 28.87 37.42
N GLN A 534 -17.36 29.19 36.25
CA GLN A 534 -17.26 30.52 35.65
C GLN A 534 -17.86 31.58 36.59
N SER A 535 -19.05 31.32 37.15
CA SER A 535 -19.69 32.22 38.11
C SER A 535 -18.88 32.39 39.40
N CYS A 536 -18.12 31.38 39.81
CA CYS A 536 -17.23 31.47 40.96
C CYS A 536 -16.04 32.39 40.68
N VAL A 537 -15.43 32.25 39.50
CA VAL A 537 -14.31 33.09 39.05
C VAL A 537 -14.76 34.55 38.94
N ASP A 538 -15.85 34.82 38.22
CA ASP A 538 -16.35 36.18 38.00
C ASP A 538 -16.70 36.87 39.33
N ARG A 539 -17.36 36.16 40.26
CA ARG A 539 -17.66 36.69 41.60
C ARG A 539 -16.39 37.01 42.39
N MET A 540 -15.35 36.18 42.32
CA MET A 540 -14.10 36.48 43.03
C MET A 540 -13.39 37.68 42.44
N ASN A 541 -13.42 37.85 41.12
CA ASN A 541 -12.85 39.06 40.50
C ASN A 541 -13.55 40.33 40.96
N ILE A 542 -14.89 40.30 41.04
CA ILE A 542 -15.66 41.42 41.58
C ILE A 542 -15.24 41.71 43.03
N VAL A 543 -15.20 40.70 43.89
CA VAL A 543 -14.82 40.86 45.30
C VAL A 543 -13.39 41.41 45.45
N VAL A 544 -12.46 40.89 44.66
CA VAL A 544 -11.06 41.35 44.67
C VAL A 544 -10.99 42.80 44.20
N HIS A 545 -11.68 43.14 43.12
CA HIS A 545 -11.73 44.51 42.61
C HIS A 545 -12.30 45.49 43.65
N GLU A 546 -13.40 45.14 44.31
CA GLU A 546 -14.00 45.93 45.40
C GLU A 546 -13.05 46.07 46.61
N GLU A 547 -12.31 45.01 46.98
CA GLU A 547 -11.28 45.07 48.02
C GLU A 547 -10.14 46.05 47.65
N HIS A 548 -9.72 46.05 46.39
CA HIS A 548 -8.68 46.95 45.89
C HIS A 548 -9.15 48.41 45.87
N GLU A 549 -10.36 48.67 45.38
CA GLU A 549 -10.96 50.01 45.41
C GLU A 549 -11.13 50.49 46.86
N SER A 550 -11.65 49.65 47.76
CA SER A 550 -11.84 50.01 49.17
C SER A 550 -10.52 50.33 49.89
N LYS A 551 -9.45 49.58 49.59
CA LYS A 551 -8.10 49.88 50.10
C LYS A 551 -7.54 51.18 49.53
N PHE A 552 -7.80 51.46 48.26
CA PHE A 552 -7.40 52.71 47.62
C PHE A 552 -8.14 53.92 48.22
N PHE A 553 -9.45 53.83 48.42
CA PHE A 553 -10.25 54.86 49.09
C PHE A 553 -9.84 55.02 50.56
N HIS A 554 -9.54 53.93 51.27
CA HIS A 554 -9.04 54.01 52.65
C HIS A 554 -7.69 54.72 52.70
N PHE A 555 -6.77 54.40 51.78
CA PHE A 555 -5.46 55.06 51.66
C PHE A 555 -5.57 56.56 51.36
N ILE A 556 -6.51 56.98 50.51
CA ILE A 556 -6.81 58.39 50.26
C ILE A 556 -7.44 59.07 51.49
N SER A 557 -8.36 58.39 52.18
CA SER A 557 -9.05 58.93 53.36
C SER A 557 -8.17 59.01 54.63
N ALA A 558 -7.14 58.17 54.72
CA ALA A 558 -6.21 58.09 55.85
C ALA A 558 -5.12 59.18 55.84
N GLY A 559 -5.13 60.10 54.86
CA GLY A 559 -4.40 61.36 54.90
C GLY A 559 -2.89 61.23 55.03
N HIS A 560 -2.20 60.85 53.95
CA HIS A 560 -0.83 61.31 53.75
C HIS A 560 -0.87 62.67 53.02
N PRO A 561 -0.40 63.77 53.65
CA PRO A 561 -0.42 65.08 53.01
C PRO A 561 0.61 65.13 51.88
N TRP A 562 0.17 65.58 50.71
CA TRP A 562 1.04 66.13 49.67
C TRP A 562 1.77 67.35 50.23
N ASN A 563 2.99 67.17 50.75
CA ASN A 563 3.88 68.28 51.02
C ASN A 563 4.53 68.73 49.71
N LEU A 564 3.96 69.79 49.14
CA LEU A 564 4.65 70.73 48.26
C LEU A 564 5.79 71.41 49.02
N ILE A 565 7.04 71.02 48.77
CA ILE A 565 8.21 71.92 48.89
C ILE A 565 9.06 71.75 47.63
N ASN A 566 9.22 72.87 46.92
CA ASN A 566 10.05 73.08 45.74
C ASN A 566 11.57 72.96 46.02
N ALA A 567 12.29 72.61 44.95
CA ALA A 567 13.55 73.21 44.47
C ALA A 567 14.78 72.27 44.34
N GLU A 568 15.14 72.07 43.07
CA GLU A 568 16.51 72.02 42.52
C GLU A 568 17.49 70.93 42.99
N THR A 569 17.72 69.91 42.16
CA THR A 569 18.91 69.83 41.29
C THR A 569 19.03 68.49 40.53
N ARG A 570 19.15 68.63 39.20
CA ARG A 570 19.90 67.78 38.24
C ARG A 570 19.46 66.34 37.96
N GLY A 571 19.04 66.13 36.72
CA GLY A 571 19.48 64.98 35.91
C GLY A 571 18.38 64.16 35.26
N VAL A 572 17.87 64.62 34.10
CA VAL A 572 17.28 63.74 33.07
C VAL A 572 18.46 63.00 32.39
N PRO A 573 18.31 61.74 31.90
CA PRO A 573 17.67 61.55 30.61
C PRO A 573 16.62 60.41 30.55
N ASP A 574 15.72 60.62 29.59
CA ASP A 574 14.69 59.74 29.05
C ASP A 574 15.07 58.27 28.88
N VAL A 575 14.10 57.38 29.12
CA VAL A 575 14.00 56.10 28.43
C VAL A 575 12.55 55.82 28.05
N ASP A 576 12.34 55.67 26.75
CA ASP A 576 11.10 55.39 26.02
C ASP A 576 10.34 54.15 26.52
N TRP A 577 9.01 54.24 26.50
CA TRP A 577 8.10 53.09 26.52
C TRP A 577 7.53 52.86 25.12
N PRO A 578 7.72 51.67 24.49
CA PRO A 578 6.95 51.31 23.31
C PRO A 578 5.62 50.67 23.72
N ILE A 579 4.60 51.08 22.96
CA ILE A 579 3.18 50.74 22.97
C ILE A 579 2.92 49.23 22.99
#